data_AF-A0A851HLP7-F1
#
_entry.id   AF-A0A851HLP7-F1
#
_cell.length_a   1.000
_cell.length_b   1.000
_cell.length_c   1.000
_cell.angle_alpha   90.00
_cell.angle_beta   90.00
_cell.angle_gamma   90.00
#
_symmetry.space_group_name_H-M   'P 1'
#
loop_
_entity.id
_entity.type
_entity.pdbx_description
1 polymer ?
#
loop_
_entity_poly.entity_id
_entity_poly.type
_entity_poly.pdbx_seq_one_letter_code
_entity_poly.pdbx_strand_id
1 'polypeptide(L)'
;MRYTAFATNQISADIAALELRHRRRTRDEDRIRNAKDTGLTNLPMYSLAANGVWTHLIKLVGKITAYTQMLTFADAPARLWELKQLWTRIF
;
A
#
# COMPACT_ATOMS: atom_id res chain seq x y z
N MET A 1 28.78 9.29 5.77
CA MET A 1 27.82 10.40 5.50
C MET A 1 26.84 9.91 4.43
N ARG A 2 25.52 10.05 4.61
CA ARG A 2 24.51 9.62 3.62
C ARG A 2 23.96 10.85 2.90
N TYR A 3 24.15 10.90 1.59
CA TYR A 3 23.55 11.93 0.73
C TYR A 3 22.27 11.40 0.10
N THR A 4 21.23 12.25 0.03
CA THR A 4 19.96 11.93 -0.64
C THR A 4 19.69 13.01 -1.66
N ALA A 5 19.48 12.63 -2.92
CA ALA A 5 19.17 13.55 -4.02
C ALA A 5 17.77 13.26 -4.56
N PHE A 6 17.04 14.31 -4.93
CA PHE A 6 15.70 14.21 -5.51
C PHE A 6 15.67 14.86 -6.89
N ALA A 7 15.24 14.11 -7.90
CA ALA A 7 14.81 14.68 -9.18
C ALA A 7 13.31 14.97 -9.07
N THR A 8 12.92 16.24 -9.18
CA THR A 8 11.52 16.65 -9.07
C THR A 8 11.23 17.81 -10.01
N ASN A 9 10.01 17.85 -10.53
CA ASN A 9 9.46 18.98 -11.27
C ASN A 9 8.67 19.95 -10.37
N GLN A 10 8.78 19.83 -9.03
CA GLN A 10 8.12 20.77 -8.14
C GLN A 10 8.72 22.17 -8.33
N ILE A 11 7.86 23.19 -8.38
CA ILE A 11 8.28 24.59 -8.49
C ILE A 11 8.62 25.17 -7.10
N SER A 12 7.97 24.65 -6.05
CA SER A 12 8.19 25.09 -4.66
C SER A 12 9.59 24.72 -4.16
N ALA A 13 10.24 25.64 -3.45
CA ALA A 13 11.51 25.39 -2.76
C ALA A 13 11.33 24.63 -1.43
N ASP A 14 10.13 24.15 -1.10
CA ASP A 14 9.87 23.38 0.12
C ASP A 14 10.47 21.96 0.03
N ILE A 15 11.70 21.85 0.49
CA ILE A 15 12.46 20.60 0.56
C ILE A 15 11.85 19.66 1.63
N ALA A 16 11.34 20.20 2.74
CA ALA A 16 10.77 19.40 3.82
C ALA A 16 9.51 18.66 3.38
N ALA A 17 8.62 19.34 2.64
CA ALA A 17 7.45 18.69 2.06
C ALA A 17 7.82 17.67 0.98
N LEU A 18 8.86 17.93 0.18
CA LEU A 18 9.36 16.96 -0.80
C LEU A 18 9.88 15.69 -0.13
N GLU A 19 10.69 15.84 0.91
CA GLU A 19 11.20 14.71 1.68
C GLU A 19 10.06 13.92 2.34
N LEU A 20 9.07 14.61 2.91
CA LEU A 20 7.90 13.96 3.49
C LEU A 20 7.12 13.14 2.46
N ARG A 21 6.87 13.68 1.26
CA ARG A 21 6.21 12.93 0.18
C ARG A 21 7.06 11.74 -0.27
N HIS A 22 8.37 11.90 -0.35
CA HIS A 22 9.26 10.81 -0.70
C HIS A 22 9.21 9.69 0.34
N ARG A 23 9.26 10.00 1.64
CA ARG A 23 9.10 9.00 2.72
C ARG A 23 7.73 8.33 2.67
N ARG A 24 6.68 9.05 2.26
CA ARG A 24 5.34 8.47 2.07
C ARG A 24 5.29 7.46 0.93
N ARG A 25 6.20 7.52 -0.06
CA ARG A 25 6.27 6.55 -1.16
C ARG A 25 6.49 5.11 -0.67
N THR A 26 7.17 4.93 0.47
CA THR A 26 7.30 3.61 1.11
C THR A 26 5.93 2.96 1.37
N ARG A 27 4.89 3.75 1.64
CA ARG A 27 3.52 3.22 1.82
C ARG A 27 2.97 2.59 0.55
N ASP A 28 3.34 3.09 -0.62
CA ASP A 28 2.90 2.50 -1.89
C ASP A 28 3.62 1.18 -2.16
N GLU A 29 4.89 1.05 -1.78
CA GLU A 29 5.63 -0.22 -1.82
C GLU A 29 5.02 -1.25 -0.86
N ASP A 30 4.65 -0.83 0.36
CA ASP A 30 3.96 -1.69 1.33
C ASP A 30 2.58 -2.14 0.79
N ARG A 31 1.83 -1.25 0.13
CA ARG A 31 0.57 -1.61 -0.55
C ARG A 31 0.77 -2.62 -1.67
N ILE A 32 1.82 -2.46 -2.48
CA ILE A 32 2.17 -3.43 -3.54
C ILE A 32 2.55 -4.78 -2.92
N ARG A 33 3.28 -4.79 -1.80
CA ARG A 33 3.61 -6.00 -1.06
C ARG A 33 2.36 -6.72 -0.55
N ASN A 34 1.44 -6.00 0.10
CA ASN A 34 0.15 -6.55 0.52
C ASN A 34 -0.69 -7.07 -0.64
N ALA A 35 -0.67 -6.39 -1.79
CA ALA A 35 -1.36 -6.86 -2.99
C ALA A 35 -0.78 -8.18 -3.50
N LYS A 36 0.55 -8.36 -3.44
CA LYS A 36 1.21 -9.62 -3.78
C LYS A 36 0.81 -10.75 -2.83
N ASP A 37 0.76 -10.47 -1.54
CA ASP A 37 0.33 -11.44 -0.52
C ASP A 37 -1.15 -11.86 -0.67
N THR A 38 -1.97 -11.03 -1.31
CA THR A 38 -3.39 -11.30 -1.60
C THR A 38 -3.66 -11.93 -2.96
N GLY A 39 -2.61 -12.37 -3.66
CA GLY A 39 -2.75 -13.11 -4.92
C GLY A 39 -2.52 -12.29 -6.19
N LEU A 40 -1.95 -11.08 -6.11
CA LEU A 40 -1.53 -10.34 -7.32
C LEU A 40 -0.36 -11.04 -8.04
N THR A 41 0.38 -11.91 -7.35
CA THR A 41 1.46 -12.72 -7.95
C THR A 41 0.96 -13.87 -8.80
N ASN A 42 -0.28 -14.31 -8.60
CA ASN A 42 -0.88 -15.41 -9.34
C ASN A 42 -2.13 -14.91 -10.07
N LEU A 43 -2.06 -14.81 -11.39
CA LEU A 43 -3.20 -14.45 -12.22
C LEU A 43 -3.93 -15.74 -12.63
N PRO A 44 -5.07 -16.08 -11.99
CA PRO A 44 -5.61 -17.43 -12.05
C PRO A 44 -6.34 -17.74 -13.36
N MET A 45 -6.58 -16.74 -14.20
CA MET A 45 -7.40 -16.88 -15.41
C MET A 45 -6.55 -16.83 -16.68
N TYR A 46 -6.99 -17.50 -17.74
CA TYR A 46 -6.35 -17.41 -19.06
C TYR A 46 -6.62 -16.07 -19.76
N SER A 47 -7.74 -15.41 -19.44
CA SER A 47 -8.15 -14.15 -20.08
C SER A 47 -7.56 -12.95 -19.37
N LEU A 48 -6.94 -12.04 -20.13
CA LEU A 48 -6.46 -10.76 -19.63
C LEU A 48 -7.59 -9.92 -19.02
N ALA A 49 -8.78 -9.92 -19.63
CA ALA A 49 -9.93 -9.17 -19.12
C ALA A 49 -10.38 -9.71 -17.74
N ALA A 50 -10.44 -11.04 -17.59
CA ALA A 50 -10.77 -11.68 -16.32
C ALA A 50 -9.72 -11.39 -15.24
N ASN A 51 -8.44 -11.42 -15.61
CA ASN A 51 -7.35 -11.00 -14.71
C ASN A 51 -7.41 -9.51 -14.38
N GLY A 52 -7.90 -8.67 -15.30
CA GLY A 52 -8.21 -7.27 -15.01
C GLY A 52 -9.18 -7.16 -13.84
N VAL A 53 -10.31 -7.88 -13.89
CA VAL A 53 -11.29 -7.96 -12.79
C VAL A 53 -10.64 -8.49 -11.51
N TRP A 54 -9.81 -9.54 -11.60
CA TRP A 54 -9.05 -10.07 -10.45
C TRP A 54 -8.18 -9.00 -9.77
N THR A 55 -7.43 -8.20 -10.55
CA THR A 55 -6.63 -7.11 -9.97
C THR A 55 -7.49 -6.02 -9.31
N HIS A 56 -8.69 -5.75 -9.86
CA HIS A 56 -9.63 -4.81 -9.25
C HIS A 56 -10.19 -5.33 -7.93
N LEU A 57 -10.47 -6.64 -7.84
CA LEU A 57 -10.88 -7.29 -6.59
C LEU A 57 -9.79 -7.15 -5.51
N ILE A 58 -8.53 -7.44 -5.85
CA ILE A 58 -7.40 -7.28 -4.91
C ILE A 58 -7.27 -5.83 -4.44
N LYS A 59 -7.37 -4.85 -5.37
CA LYS A 59 -7.36 -3.43 -5.01
C LYS A 59 -8.51 -3.06 -4.06
N LEU A 60 -9.70 -3.64 -4.27
CA LEU A 60 -10.85 -3.42 -3.40
C LEU A 60 -10.61 -3.97 -1.99
N VAL A 61 -10.09 -5.20 -1.88
CA VAL A 61 -9.72 -5.80 -0.58
C VAL A 61 -8.73 -4.92 0.18
N GLY A 62 -7.70 -4.41 -0.50
CA GLY A 62 -6.73 -3.48 0.11
C GLY A 62 -7.37 -2.18 0.62
N LYS A 63 -8.32 -1.60 -0.13
CA LYS A 63 -9.06 -0.40 0.30
C LYS A 63 -9.94 -0.69 1.51
N ILE A 64 -10.72 -1.77 1.49
CA ILE A 64 -11.59 -2.15 2.60
C ILE A 64 -10.75 -2.37 3.86
N THR A 65 -9.64 -3.09 3.75
CA THR A 65 -8.71 -3.30 4.88
C THR A 65 -8.21 -1.98 5.45
N ALA A 66 -7.74 -1.07 4.60
CA ALA A 66 -7.23 0.23 5.05
C ALA A 66 -8.31 1.06 5.76
N TYR A 67 -9.55 1.06 5.26
CA TYR A 67 -10.66 1.75 5.93
C TYR A 67 -11.02 1.09 7.25
N THR A 68 -11.08 -0.24 7.31
CA THR A 68 -11.28 -0.97 8.57
C THR A 68 -10.22 -0.57 9.58
N GLN A 69 -8.94 -0.63 9.22
CA GLN A 69 -7.85 -0.22 10.11
C GLN A 69 -7.95 1.22 10.59
N MET A 70 -8.33 2.15 9.70
CA MET A 70 -8.49 3.56 10.05
C MET A 70 -9.68 3.81 10.99
N LEU A 71 -10.77 3.06 10.84
CA LEU A 71 -12.01 3.27 11.57
C LEU A 71 -12.09 2.47 12.87
N THR A 72 -11.59 1.23 12.88
CA THR A 72 -11.76 0.30 14.01
C THR A 72 -10.55 0.24 14.92
N PHE A 73 -9.36 0.57 14.43
CA PHE A 73 -8.10 0.47 15.19
C PHE A 73 -7.43 1.83 15.41
N ALA A 74 -8.22 2.92 15.46
CA ALA A 74 -7.72 4.29 15.51
C ALA A 74 -6.56 4.50 16.52
N ASP A 75 -6.70 3.90 17.72
CA ASP A 75 -5.77 4.01 18.85
C ASP A 75 -4.98 2.72 19.14
N ALA A 76 -5.02 1.74 18.22
CA ALA A 76 -4.34 0.46 18.38
C ALA A 76 -3.21 0.28 17.36
N PRO A 77 -2.12 -0.43 17.72
CA PRO A 77 -1.01 -0.70 16.79
C PRO A 77 -1.47 -1.46 15.54
N ALA A 78 -2.59 -2.19 15.62
CA ALA A 78 -3.22 -2.90 14.51
C ALA A 78 -3.55 -2.01 13.30
N ARG A 79 -3.66 -0.68 13.48
CA ARG A 79 -3.84 0.28 12.39
C ARG A 79 -2.72 0.29 11.37
N LEU A 80 -1.50 -0.04 11.80
CA LEU A 80 -0.29 -0.01 10.97
C LEU A 80 0.22 -1.40 10.61
N TRP A 81 -0.49 -2.45 11.00
CA TRP A 81 -0.09 -3.81 10.68
C TRP A 81 -0.25 -4.10 9.20
N GLU A 82 0.70 -4.87 8.66
CA GLU A 82 0.59 -5.46 7.33
C GLU A 82 -0.60 -6.43 7.30
N LEU A 83 -1.16 -6.66 6.11
CA LEU A 83 -2.35 -7.50 5.99
C LEU A 83 -2.10 -8.92 6.51
N LYS A 84 -0.93 -9.50 6.23
CA LYS A 84 -0.54 -10.82 6.77
C LYS A 84 -0.56 -10.89 8.30
N GLN A 85 -0.21 -9.80 8.97
CA GLN A 85 -0.27 -9.73 10.44
C GLN A 85 -1.71 -9.58 10.94
N LEU A 86 -2.56 -8.82 10.24
CA LEU A 86 -3.99 -8.77 10.55
C LEU A 86 -4.63 -10.14 10.43
N TRP A 87 -4.33 -10.86 9.35
CA TRP A 87 -4.87 -12.20 9.08
C TRP A 87 -4.49 -13.22 10.15
N THR A 88 -3.27 -13.17 10.67
CA THR A 88 -2.80 -14.15 11.66
C THR A 88 -3.21 -13.82 13.10
N ARG A 89 -3.69 -12.60 13.36
CA ARG A 89 -3.94 -12.10 14.73
C ARG A 89 -5.38 -11.71 15.01
N ILE A 90 -6.20 -11.52 13.98
CA ILE A 90 -7.58 -11.06 14.10
C ILE A 90 -8.57 -12.07 13.52
N PHE A 91 -8.18 -12.75 12.44
CA PHE A 91 -8.96 -13.79 11.78
C PHE A 91 -8.41 -15.17 12.14
#